data_AF-A0A948C463-F1
#
_entry.id   AF-A0A948C463-F1
#
_cell.length_a   1.000
_cell.length_b   1.000
_cell.length_c   1.000
_cell.angle_alpha   90.00
_cell.angle_beta   90.00
_cell.angle_gamma   90.00
#
_symmetry.space_group_name_H-M   'P 1'
#
loop_
_entity.id
_entity.type
_entity.pdbx_description
1 polymer ?
#
loop_
_entity_poly.entity_id
_entity_poly.type
_entity_poly.pdbx_seq_one_letter_code
_entity_poly.pdbx_strand_id
1 'polypeptide(L)'
;MQKTESTNKEIKRQIEDNNFKWYVLSVVSGQEELVIENLRERIKKQDLLEDVVDYMSPMIDESSLKKGEKIVKQKKLYPGYVFIKSKMNDKIRYIIRNTP
;
A
#
# COMPACT_ATOMS: atom_id res chain seq x y z
N MET A 1 -16.44 19.92 -34.18
CA MET A 1 -16.93 19.49 -32.85
C MET A 1 -16.56 18.05 -32.48
N GLN A 2 -16.01 17.21 -33.38
CA GLN A 2 -15.78 15.77 -33.13
C GLN A 2 -14.41 15.37 -32.52
N LYS A 3 -13.49 16.32 -32.27
CA LYS A 3 -12.14 15.99 -31.74
C LYS A 3 -12.08 15.82 -30.21
N THR A 4 -13.07 16.35 -29.48
CA THR A 4 -13.08 16.36 -28.00
C THR A 4 -13.55 15.04 -27.39
N GLU A 5 -14.40 14.28 -28.11
CA GLU A 5 -14.92 12.98 -27.64
C GLU A 5 -13.88 11.86 -27.74
N SER A 6 -13.00 11.89 -28.75
CA SER A 6 -11.93 10.90 -28.92
C SER A 6 -10.84 11.04 -27.85
N THR A 7 -10.48 12.27 -27.47
CA THR A 7 -9.51 12.54 -26.40
C THR A 7 -10.03 12.13 -25.03
N ASN A 8 -11.32 12.32 -24.75
CA ASN A 8 -11.93 11.87 -23.49
C ASN A 8 -12.00 10.34 -23.37
N LYS A 9 -12.16 9.62 -24.48
CA LYS A 9 -12.18 8.15 -24.50
C LYS A 9 -10.79 7.56 -24.24
N GLU A 10 -9.74 8.16 -24.77
CA GLU A 10 -8.34 7.78 -24.52
C GLU A 10 -7.95 8.05 -23.06
N ILE A 11 -8.35 9.20 -22.50
CA ILE A 11 -8.12 9.56 -21.09
C ILE A 11 -8.86 8.61 -20.14
N LYS A 12 -10.12 8.25 -20.43
CA LYS A 12 -10.86 7.25 -19.64
C LYS A 12 -10.16 5.90 -19.63
N ARG A 13 -9.64 5.46 -20.78
CA ARG A 13 -8.92 4.19 -20.92
C ARG A 13 -7.59 4.19 -20.16
N GLN A 14 -6.83 5.28 -20.21
CA GLN A 14 -5.61 5.43 -19.38
C GLN A 14 -5.90 5.47 -17.87
N ILE A 15 -7.05 6.03 -17.46
CA ILE A 15 -7.49 6.02 -16.06
C ILE A 15 -7.98 4.63 -15.63
N GLU A 16 -8.65 3.88 -16.51
CA GLU A 16 -9.06 2.49 -16.29
C GLU A 16 -7.88 1.50 -16.31
N ASP A 17 -6.85 1.77 -17.12
CA ASP A 17 -5.61 0.98 -17.18
C ASP A 17 -4.74 1.19 -15.93
N ASN A 18 -4.93 2.31 -15.20
CA ASN A 18 -4.39 2.52 -13.85
C ASN A 18 -5.23 1.81 -12.77
N ASN A 19 -5.47 0.50 -12.97
CA ASN A 19 -6.30 -0.33 -12.10
C ASN A 19 -5.68 -0.59 -10.71
N PHE A 20 -4.55 0.05 -10.40
CA PHE A 20 -3.90 0.03 -9.09
C PHE A 20 -4.56 1.05 -8.16
N LYS A 21 -5.18 0.54 -7.11
CA LYS A 21 -5.82 1.35 -6.07
C LYS A 21 -5.11 1.14 -4.75
N TRP A 22 -5.17 2.16 -3.90
CA TRP A 22 -4.74 2.05 -2.51
C TRP A 22 -5.85 1.42 -1.69
N TYR A 23 -5.50 0.41 -0.91
CA TYR A 23 -6.37 -0.24 0.07
C TYR A 23 -5.76 -0.09 1.46
N VAL A 24 -6.64 -0.08 2.46
CA VAL A 24 -6.28 -0.01 3.87
C VAL A 24 -6.61 -1.35 4.52
N LEU A 25 -5.63 -1.90 5.24
CA LEU A 25 -5.76 -3.12 6.01
C LEU A 25 -5.75 -2.79 7.50
N SER A 26 -6.74 -3.29 8.22
CA SER A 26 -6.73 -3.29 9.68
C SER A 26 -5.91 -4.48 10.16
N VAL A 27 -4.89 -4.22 10.95
CA VAL A 27 -3.98 -5.22 11.51
C VAL A 27 -3.86 -5.03 13.02
N VAL A 28 -3.29 -6.03 13.70
CA VAL A 28 -3.03 -5.91 15.14
C VAL A 28 -1.94 -4.85 15.35
N SER A 29 -2.23 -3.88 16.23
CA SER A 29 -1.28 -2.82 16.58
C SER A 29 0.04 -3.41 17.09
N GLY A 30 1.15 -2.96 16.52
CA GLY A 30 2.49 -3.47 16.86
C GLY A 30 3.01 -4.55 15.92
N GLN A 31 2.14 -5.17 15.11
CA GLN A 31 2.51 -6.21 14.13
C GLN A 31 2.50 -5.70 12.68
N GLU A 32 2.39 -4.39 12.46
CA GLU A 32 2.25 -3.81 11.10
C GLU A 32 3.41 -4.22 10.18
N GLU A 33 4.64 -4.15 10.67
CA GLU A 33 5.84 -4.51 9.90
C GLU A 33 5.87 -6.00 9.57
N LEU A 34 5.50 -6.85 10.55
CA LEU A 34 5.43 -8.30 10.38
C LEU A 34 4.38 -8.68 9.33
N VAL A 35 3.21 -8.04 9.35
CA VAL A 35 2.16 -8.27 8.36
C VAL A 35 2.62 -7.86 6.95
N ILE A 36 3.31 -6.73 6.82
CA ILE A 36 3.89 -6.30 5.53
C ILE A 36 4.87 -7.35 5.01
N GLU A 37 5.77 -7.85 5.85
CA GLU A 37 6.75 -8.87 5.47
C GLU A 37 6.07 -10.19 5.08
N ASN A 38 5.10 -10.65 5.87
CA ASN A 38 4.32 -11.85 5.57
C ASN A 38 3.54 -11.71 4.25
N LEU A 39 2.91 -10.55 4.01
CA LEU A 39 2.20 -10.27 2.76
C LEU A 39 3.16 -10.31 1.57
N ARG A 40 4.32 -9.67 1.69
CA ARG A 40 5.35 -9.64 0.65
C ARG A 40 5.83 -11.05 0.31
N GLU A 41 6.11 -11.87 1.32
CA GLU A 41 6.51 -13.26 1.11
C GLU A 41 5.42 -14.08 0.41
N ARG A 42 4.17 -13.96 0.85
CA ARG A 42 3.06 -14.74 0.27
C ARG A 42 2.77 -14.33 -1.16
N ILE A 43 2.79 -13.03 -1.45
CA ILE A 43 2.58 -12.50 -2.80
C ILE A 43 3.71 -12.94 -3.73
N LYS A 44 4.95 -12.98 -3.23
CA LYS A 44 6.09 -13.56 -3.95
C LYS A 44 5.93 -15.06 -4.19
N LYS A 45 5.49 -15.83 -3.19
CA LYS A 45 5.29 -17.29 -3.30
C LYS A 45 4.15 -17.68 -4.25
N GLN A 46 3.24 -16.76 -4.56
CA GLN A 46 2.07 -16.98 -5.43
C GLN A 46 2.24 -16.32 -6.81
N ASP A 47 3.43 -15.78 -7.12
CA ASP A 47 3.75 -15.07 -8.37
C ASP A 47 2.79 -13.91 -8.68
N LEU A 48 2.35 -13.18 -7.65
CA LEU A 48 1.42 -12.03 -7.78
C LEU A 48 2.13 -10.68 -7.63
N LEU A 49 3.45 -10.63 -7.85
CA LEU A 49 4.23 -9.40 -7.72
C LEU A 49 3.80 -8.32 -8.71
N GLU A 50 3.24 -8.70 -9.86
CA GLU A 50 2.72 -7.75 -10.86
C GLU A 50 1.42 -7.07 -10.41
N ASP A 51 0.67 -7.72 -9.51
CA ASP A 51 -0.60 -7.20 -9.01
C ASP A 51 -0.44 -6.29 -7.78
N VAL A 52 0.74 -6.26 -7.14
CA VAL A 52 1.00 -5.43 -5.95
C VAL A 52 2.24 -4.57 -6.15
N VAL A 53 2.04 -3.27 -6.13
CA VAL A 53 3.07 -2.27 -6.42
C VAL A 53 3.81 -1.87 -5.15
N ASP A 54 3.09 -1.68 -4.04
CA ASP A 54 3.69 -1.09 -2.85
C ASP A 54 2.97 -1.46 -1.55
N TYR A 55 3.71 -1.43 -0.45
CA TYR A 55 3.25 -1.61 0.92
C TYR A 55 3.79 -0.48 1.78
N MET A 56 2.94 0.15 2.57
CA MET A 56 3.34 1.28 3.41
C MET A 56 2.73 1.16 4.81
N SER A 57 3.57 1.32 5.82
CA SER A 57 3.14 1.53 7.21
C SER A 57 3.04 3.04 7.50
N PRO A 58 2.01 3.52 8.20
CA PRO A 58 1.85 4.94 8.55
C PRO A 58 2.80 5.36 9.67
N MET A 59 4.08 5.52 9.32
CA MET A 59 5.12 6.03 10.21
C MET A 59 5.51 7.46 9.81
N ILE A 60 5.77 8.33 10.79
CA ILE A 60 6.33 9.66 10.59
C ILE A 60 7.65 9.79 11.34
N ASP A 61 8.61 10.47 10.72
CA ASP A 61 9.86 10.84 11.37
C ASP A 61 9.64 12.04 12.29
N GLU A 62 9.71 11.80 13.60
CA GLU A 62 9.68 12.84 14.62
C GLU A 62 11.12 13.19 15.00
N SER A 63 11.57 14.40 14.64
CA SER A 63 12.87 14.89 15.08
C SER A 63 12.75 15.53 16.46
N SER A 64 13.44 14.96 17.45
CA SER A 64 13.49 15.49 18.82
C SER A 64 14.92 15.88 19.17
N LEU A 65 15.10 17.04 19.80
CA LEU A 65 16.38 17.43 20.38
C LEU A 65 16.49 16.80 21.77
N LYS A 66 17.41 15.86 21.95
CA LYS A 66 17.77 15.34 23.28
C LYS A 66 19.26 15.57 23.49
N LYS A 67 19.62 16.29 24.57
CA LYS A 67 21.00 16.60 24.96
C LYS A 67 21.85 17.28 23.86
N GLY A 68 21.25 18.15 23.05
CA GLY A 68 21.95 18.89 21.99
C GLY A 68 22.16 18.10 20.68
N GLU A 69 21.86 16.81 20.66
CA GLU A 69 21.87 15.99 19.45
C GLU A 69 20.45 15.84 18.88
N LYS A 70 20.35 15.91 17.54
CA LYS A 70 19.09 15.73 16.81
C LYS A 70 18.83 14.23 16.64
N ILE A 71 17.90 13.69 17.41
CA ILE A 71 17.48 12.29 17.29
C ILE A 71 16.25 12.23 16.39
N VAL A 72 16.36 11.53 15.26
CA VAL A 72 15.21 11.18 14.42
C VAL A 72 14.62 9.88 14.96
N LYS A 73 13.35 9.91 15.40
CA LYS A 73 12.62 8.72 15.83
C LYS A 73 11.40 8.52 14.94
N GLN A 74 11.19 7.31 14.47
CA GLN A 74 9.96 6.94 13.78
C GLN A 74 8.83 6.74 14.78
N LYS A 75 7.72 7.47 14.58
CA LYS A 75 6.50 7.39 15.38
C LYS A 75 5.36 6.89 14.49
N LYS A 76 4.58 5.93 15.00
CA LYS A 76 3.38 5.42 14.30
C LYS A 76 2.26 6.45 14.42
N LEU A 77 1.74 6.94 13.29
CA LEU A 77 0.59 7.87 13.25
C LEU A 77 -0.74 7.13 13.42
N TYR A 78 -0.86 5.98 12.75
CA TYR A 78 -2.07 5.14 12.77
C TYR A 78 -1.69 3.70 13.15
N PRO A 79 -1.56 3.39 14.45
CA PRO A 79 -1.28 2.03 14.89
C PRO A 79 -2.40 1.09 14.44
N GLY A 80 -2.04 -0.11 13.98
CA GLY A 80 -2.98 -1.11 13.48
C GLY A 80 -3.45 -0.90 12.03
N TYR A 81 -2.78 -0.06 11.24
CA TYR A 81 -3.11 0.14 9.83
C TYR A 81 -1.92 -0.10 8.91
N VAL A 82 -2.19 -0.72 7.75
CA VAL A 82 -1.23 -0.91 6.65
C VAL A 82 -1.89 -0.49 5.36
N PHE A 83 -1.14 0.21 4.51
CA PHE A 83 -1.57 0.61 3.17
C PHE A 83 -0.95 -0.31 2.14
N ILE A 84 -1.74 -0.72 1.15
CA ILE A 84 -1.28 -1.55 0.03
C ILE A 84 -1.77 -0.96 -1.28
N LYS A 85 -0.87 -0.80 -2.25
CA LYS A 85 -1.19 -0.38 -3.61
C LYS A 85 -1.23 -1.61 -4.50
N SER A 86 -2.41 -1.99 -4.96
CA SER A 86 -2.60 -3.21 -5.71
C SER A 86 -3.72 -3.11 -6.74
N LYS A 87 -3.61 -3.91 -7.80
CA LYS A 87 -4.74 -4.30 -8.64
C LYS A 87 -5.52 -5.39 -7.90
N MET A 88 -6.64 -5.01 -7.31
CA MET A 88 -7.44 -5.94 -6.51
C MET A 88 -8.01 -7.05 -7.38
N ASN A 89 -7.68 -8.28 -7.01
CA ASN A 89 -8.24 -9.51 -7.56
C ASN A 89 -8.62 -10.46 -6.41
N ASP A 90 -9.36 -11.53 -6.71
CA ASP A 90 -9.83 -12.46 -5.67
C ASP A 90 -8.69 -13.16 -4.91
N LYS A 91 -7.55 -13.41 -5.58
CA LYS A 91 -6.37 -14.03 -4.98
C LYS A 91 -5.70 -13.10 -3.97
N ILE A 92 -5.46 -11.85 -4.32
CA ILE A 92 -4.93 -10.81 -3.43
C ILE A 92 -5.86 -10.62 -2.25
N ARG A 93 -7.17 -10.54 -2.50
CA ARG A 93 -8.19 -10.43 -1.44
C ARG A 93 -8.20 -11.64 -0.50
N TYR A 94 -7.89 -12.83 -1.01
CA TYR A 94 -7.73 -14.04 -0.21
C TYR A 94 -6.43 -14.00 0.61
N ILE A 95 -5.31 -13.65 -0.01
CA ILE A 95 -4.01 -13.57 0.68
C ILE A 95 -4.07 -12.58 1.83
N ILE A 96 -4.57 -11.36 1.57
CA ILE A 96 -4.72 -10.30 2.56
C ILE A 96 -5.47 -10.78 3.81
N ARG A 97 -6.53 -11.56 3.64
CA ARG A 97 -7.37 -12.03 4.75
C ARG A 97 -6.83 -13.23 5.49
N ASN A 98 -5.93 -13.99 4.88
CA ASN A 98 -5.36 -15.19 5.47
C ASN A 98 -3.93 -14.98 5.98
N THR A 99 -3.37 -13.78 5.81
CA THR A 99 -2.06 -13.41 6.34
C THR A 99 -2.22 -12.93 7.78
N PRO A 100 -1.54 -13.59 8.74
CA PRO A 100 -1.51 -13.16 10.13
C PRO A 100 -0.65 -11.91 10.33
#